data_AF-A0A1C5PYI5-F1
#
_entry.id   AF-A0A1C5PYI5-F1
#
_cell.length_a   1.000
_cell.length_b   1.000
_cell.length_c   1.000
_cell.angle_alpha   90.00
_cell.angle_beta   90.00
_cell.angle_gamma   90.00
#
_symmetry.space_group_name_H-M   'P 1'
#
loop_
_entity.id
_entity.type
_entity.pdbx_description
1 polymer ?
#
loop_
_entity_poly.entity_id
_entity_poly.type
_entity_poly.pdbx_seq_one_letter_code
_entity_poly.pdbx_strand_id
1 'polypeptide(L)'
;MSSRIEQLIDEIEDYIESCKPKFMSSTEIIVNKDEIDELLRELRMKTPDEIKRYQKIISNKEAILNDAKAKAEALINEATVHTNELINEHEIMQQAYAQANEVVTMASKQAQEILDNATIEANELKSQAMQYMDDMLAHLENIISASTQQASSNYDTLIGNLNQYRDIIQSNRSELHPVDEDLEGIDNADKASDDLNVM
;
A
#
# COMPACT_ATOMS: atom_id res chain seq x y z
N MET A 1 75.21 -0.58 7.97
CA MET A 1 76.02 -0.40 6.75
C MET A 1 76.70 0.94 6.93
N SER A 2 78.02 0.93 7.14
CA SER A 2 78.80 2.16 7.28
C SER A 2 78.82 2.91 5.94
N SER A 3 78.66 4.23 5.98
CA SER A 3 78.70 5.09 4.79
C SER A 3 80.08 5.02 4.13
N ARG A 4 80.17 5.26 2.81
CA ARG A 4 81.47 5.36 2.15
C ARG A 4 82.32 6.53 2.65
N ILE A 5 81.68 7.54 3.26
CA ILE A 5 82.34 8.60 4.01
C ILE A 5 82.88 8.06 5.33
N GLU A 6 82.06 7.31 6.08
CA GLU A 6 82.47 6.71 7.36
C GLU A 6 83.66 5.77 7.17
N GLN A 7 83.67 4.94 6.11
CA GLN A 7 84.80 4.07 5.77
C GLN A 7 86.11 4.83 5.52
N LEU A 8 86.05 6.00 4.88
CA LEU A 8 87.23 6.82 4.62
C LEU A 8 87.71 7.58 5.87
N ILE A 9 86.77 7.93 6.76
CA ILE A 9 87.11 8.49 8.07
C ILE A 9 87.80 7.42 8.92
N ASP A 10 87.25 6.21 8.97
CA ASP A 10 87.85 5.06 9.66
C ASP A 10 89.27 4.78 9.12
N GLU A 11 89.48 4.78 7.79
CA GLU A 11 90.82 4.62 7.19
C GLU A 11 91.80 5.74 7.56
N ILE A 12 91.33 6.99 7.67
CA ILE A 12 92.15 8.12 8.12
C ILE A 12 92.49 8.00 9.61
N GLU A 13 91.52 7.58 10.43
CA GLU A 13 91.72 7.37 11.87
C GLU A 13 92.72 6.23 12.11
N ASP A 14 92.56 5.08 11.43
CA ASP A 14 93.49 3.95 11.47
C ASP A 14 94.91 4.36 11.01
N TYR A 15 95.00 5.18 9.95
CA TYR A 15 96.28 5.70 9.47
C TYR A 15 96.97 6.57 10.52
N ILE A 16 96.23 7.49 11.16
CA ILE A 16 96.73 8.38 12.21
C ILE A 16 97.19 7.57 13.44
N GLU A 17 96.45 6.53 13.85
CA GLU A 17 96.84 5.65 14.95
C GLU A 17 98.11 4.84 14.65
N SER A 18 98.33 4.48 13.38
CA SER A 18 99.53 3.74 12.94
C SER A 18 100.81 4.58 12.86
N CYS A 19 100.69 5.91 12.95
CA CYS A 19 101.82 6.83 12.81
C CYS A 19 102.74 6.84 14.04
N LYS A 20 104.05 7.01 13.81
CA LYS A 20 105.04 7.00 14.90
C LYS A 20 105.00 8.31 15.71
N PRO A 21 105.04 8.24 17.05
CA PRO A 21 105.15 9.43 17.87
C PRO A 21 106.51 10.12 17.68
N LYS A 22 106.51 11.44 17.75
CA LYS A 22 107.73 12.26 17.66
C LYS A 22 108.57 12.10 18.94
N PHE A 23 109.89 12.19 18.81
CA PHE A 23 110.82 11.94 19.93
C PHE A 23 110.49 12.79 21.17
N MET A 24 110.29 12.11 22.32
CA MET A 24 109.85 12.68 23.59
C MET A 24 108.49 13.40 23.60
N SER A 25 107.61 13.15 22.64
CA SER A 25 106.24 13.70 22.63
C SER A 25 105.20 12.61 22.77
N SER A 26 104.20 12.83 23.63
CA SER A 26 103.02 11.97 23.79
C SER A 26 101.81 12.47 22.98
N THR A 27 101.93 13.64 22.34
CA THR A 27 100.81 14.31 21.64
C THR A 27 101.11 14.62 20.18
N GLU A 28 102.38 14.54 19.75
CA GLU A 28 102.77 14.81 18.36
C GLU A 28 103.15 13.51 17.64
N ILE A 29 102.58 13.30 16.45
CA ILE A 29 102.89 12.20 15.55
C ILE A 29 103.65 12.69 14.31
N ILE A 30 104.46 11.81 13.73
CA ILE A 30 105.12 12.04 12.44
C ILE A 30 104.28 11.35 11.36
N VAL A 31 103.73 12.16 10.45
CA VAL A 31 102.87 11.73 9.35
C VAL A 31 103.59 11.91 8.01
N ASN A 32 103.33 10.99 7.07
CA ASN A 32 103.71 11.21 5.68
C ASN A 32 102.71 12.18 5.06
N LYS A 33 103.21 13.34 4.64
CA LYS A 33 102.39 14.40 4.07
C LYS A 33 101.65 13.94 2.80
N ASP A 34 102.30 13.18 1.94
CA ASP A 34 101.72 12.79 0.64
C ASP A 34 100.59 11.78 0.82
N GLU A 35 100.72 10.89 1.80
CA GLU A 35 99.75 9.83 2.09
C GLU A 35 98.49 10.38 2.79
N ILE A 36 98.66 11.26 3.79
CA ILE A 36 97.50 11.93 4.44
C ILE A 36 96.80 12.90 3.47
N ASP A 37 97.53 13.60 2.60
CA ASP A 37 96.92 14.47 1.59
C ASP A 37 96.09 13.66 0.59
N GLU A 38 96.54 12.47 0.19
CA GLU A 38 95.77 11.62 -0.73
C GLU A 38 94.49 11.09 -0.07
N LEU A 39 94.56 10.62 1.19
CA LEU A 39 93.38 10.18 1.95
C LEU A 39 92.36 11.32 2.14
N LEU A 40 92.83 12.51 2.53
CA LEU A 40 91.98 13.70 2.67
C LEU A 40 91.38 14.15 1.33
N ARG A 41 92.13 14.00 0.23
CA ARG A 41 91.67 14.34 -1.12
C ARG A 41 90.60 13.37 -1.60
N GLU A 42 90.76 12.08 -1.33
CA GLU A 42 89.76 11.07 -1.63
C GLU A 42 88.46 11.30 -0.84
N LEU A 43 88.57 11.56 0.48
CA LEU A 43 87.44 11.96 1.32
C LEU A 43 86.73 13.19 0.75
N ARG A 44 87.50 14.23 0.38
CA ARG A 44 86.95 15.48 -0.17
C ARG A 44 86.27 15.31 -1.52
N MET A 45 86.73 14.37 -2.35
CA MET A 45 86.13 14.08 -3.65
C MET A 45 84.83 13.28 -3.53
N LYS A 46 84.75 12.33 -2.59
CA LYS A 46 83.56 11.46 -2.44
C LYS A 46 82.48 12.05 -1.53
N THR A 47 82.84 12.93 -0.60
CA THR A 47 81.88 13.56 0.33
C THR A 47 80.72 14.28 -0.36
N PRO A 48 80.94 15.13 -1.39
CA PRO A 48 79.86 15.86 -2.06
C PRO A 48 78.84 14.94 -2.74
N ASP A 49 79.31 13.83 -3.33
CA ASP A 49 78.45 12.89 -4.06
C ASP A 49 77.57 12.08 -3.11
N GLU A 50 78.12 11.63 -1.97
CA GLU A 50 77.34 10.91 -0.97
C GLU A 50 76.32 11.84 -0.29
N ILE A 51 76.68 13.10 -0.01
CA ILE A 51 75.73 14.11 0.52
C ILE A 51 74.58 14.35 -0.47
N LYS A 52 74.87 14.53 -1.77
CA LYS A 52 73.83 14.67 -2.81
C LYS A 52 72.92 13.46 -2.87
N ARG A 53 73.50 12.26 -2.75
CA ARG A 53 72.74 11.01 -2.75
C ARG A 53 71.79 10.94 -1.55
N TYR A 54 72.25 11.30 -0.35
CA TYR A 54 71.39 11.36 0.83
C TYR A 54 70.29 12.42 0.71
N GLN A 55 70.61 13.62 0.23
CA GLN A 55 69.60 14.66 -0.03
C GLN A 55 68.52 14.17 -1.00
N LYS A 56 68.91 13.46 -2.06
CA LYS A 56 67.95 12.88 -3.02
C LYS A 56 67.07 11.80 -2.38
N ILE A 57 67.64 10.94 -1.52
CA ILE A 57 66.86 9.93 -0.80
C ILE A 57 65.85 10.59 0.14
N ILE A 58 66.26 11.63 0.87
CA ILE A 58 65.37 12.38 1.78
C ILE A 58 64.24 13.04 0.98
N SER A 59 64.57 13.75 -0.09
CA SER A 59 63.57 14.40 -0.96
C SER A 59 62.59 13.40 -1.56
N ASN A 60 63.07 12.25 -2.04
CA ASN A 60 62.21 11.19 -2.56
C ASN A 60 61.32 10.58 -1.46
N LYS A 61 61.85 10.38 -0.25
CA LYS A 61 61.07 9.89 0.89
C LYS A 61 59.94 10.86 1.26
N GLU A 62 60.23 12.16 1.31
CA GLU A 62 59.22 13.18 1.56
C GLU A 62 58.17 13.25 0.45
N ALA A 63 58.58 13.16 -0.81
CA ALA A 63 57.67 13.11 -1.95
C ALA A 63 56.73 11.89 -1.87
N ILE A 64 57.26 10.70 -1.57
CA ILE A 64 56.46 9.47 -1.40
C ILE A 64 55.49 9.62 -0.23
N LEU A 65 55.94 10.15 0.91
CA LEU A 65 55.09 10.37 2.08
C LEU A 65 53.95 11.34 1.79
N ASN A 66 54.23 12.42 1.08
CA ASN A 66 53.21 13.41 0.72
C ASN A 66 52.21 12.85 -0.30
N ASP A 67 52.68 12.12 -1.32
CA ASP A 67 51.81 11.45 -2.29
C ASP A 67 50.92 10.39 -1.61
N ALA A 68 51.49 9.60 -0.70
CA ALA A 68 50.73 8.63 0.08
C ALA A 68 49.65 9.29 0.97
N LYS A 69 49.99 10.41 1.63
CA LYS A 69 49.02 11.18 2.43
C LYS A 69 47.91 11.76 1.56
N ALA A 70 48.26 12.38 0.43
CA ALA A 70 47.28 12.96 -0.49
C ALA A 70 46.33 11.89 -1.05
N LYS A 71 46.85 10.72 -1.41
CA LYS A 71 46.02 9.57 -1.85
C LYS A 71 45.12 9.04 -0.74
N ALA A 72 45.63 8.95 0.49
CA ALA A 72 44.84 8.51 1.63
C ALA A 72 43.69 9.50 1.92
N GLU A 73 43.95 10.80 1.90
CA GLU A 73 42.92 11.84 2.06
C GLU A 73 41.90 11.81 0.93
N ALA A 74 42.34 11.65 -0.32
CA ALA A 74 41.45 11.53 -1.46
C ALA A 74 40.51 10.31 -1.33
N LEU A 75 41.05 9.15 -0.94
CA LEU A 75 40.28 7.92 -0.75
C LEU A 75 39.26 8.06 0.40
N ILE A 76 39.66 8.67 1.52
CA ILE A 76 38.75 8.93 2.64
C ILE A 76 37.61 9.87 2.20
N ASN A 77 37.91 10.92 1.45
CA ASN A 77 36.90 11.85 0.96
C ASN A 77 35.94 11.15 -0.03
N GLU A 78 36.45 10.37 -0.97
CA GLU A 78 35.64 9.60 -1.92
C GLU A 78 34.72 8.60 -1.20
N ALA A 79 35.27 7.82 -0.26
CA ALA A 79 34.49 6.88 0.54
C ALA A 79 33.40 7.60 1.37
N THR A 80 33.72 8.78 1.92
CA THR A 80 32.76 9.58 2.69
C THR A 80 31.62 10.09 1.80
N VAL A 81 31.93 10.62 0.62
CA VAL A 81 30.92 11.07 -0.35
C VAL A 81 30.01 9.91 -0.75
N HIS A 82 30.60 8.77 -1.14
CA HIS A 82 29.83 7.61 -1.56
C HIS A 82 28.94 7.05 -0.44
N THR A 83 29.43 7.03 0.80
CA THR A 83 28.63 6.60 1.96
C THR A 83 27.46 7.55 2.20
N ASN A 84 27.67 8.85 2.10
CA ASN A 84 26.59 9.85 2.25
C ASN A 84 25.55 9.74 1.13
N GLU A 85 25.98 9.47 -0.11
CA GLU A 85 25.06 9.21 -1.23
C GLU A 85 24.21 7.97 -0.97
N LEU A 86 24.81 6.86 -0.56
CA LEU A 86 24.10 5.62 -0.23
C LEU A 86 23.11 5.80 0.92
N ILE A 87 23.48 6.54 1.97
CA ILE A 87 22.58 6.84 3.09
C ILE A 87 21.40 7.67 2.61
N ASN A 88 21.64 8.75 1.84
CA ASN A 88 20.58 9.57 1.29
C ASN A 88 19.65 8.77 0.38
N GLU A 89 20.19 7.93 -0.50
CA GLU A 89 19.38 7.09 -1.39
C GLU A 89 18.53 6.10 -0.58
N HIS A 90 19.10 5.49 0.46
CA HIS A 90 18.36 4.59 1.35
C HIS A 90 17.25 5.32 2.12
N GLU A 91 17.52 6.52 2.64
CA GLU A 91 16.50 7.34 3.32
C GLU A 91 15.38 7.76 2.38
N ILE A 92 15.71 8.22 1.17
CA ILE A 92 14.73 8.56 0.13
C ILE A 92 13.88 7.33 -0.21
N MET A 93 14.51 6.17 -0.36
CA MET A 93 13.80 4.93 -0.67
C MET A 93 12.86 4.53 0.48
N GLN A 94 13.30 4.61 1.74
CA GLN A 94 12.43 4.32 2.89
C GLN A 94 11.24 5.29 2.98
N GLN A 95 11.47 6.59 2.76
CA GLN A 95 10.40 7.58 2.71
C GLN A 95 9.42 7.28 1.57
N ALA A 96 9.93 6.92 0.38
CA ALA A 96 9.10 6.56 -0.76
C ALA A 96 8.24 5.32 -0.45
N TYR A 97 8.79 4.29 0.20
CA TYR A 97 8.01 3.12 0.64
C TYR A 97 6.95 3.47 1.69
N ALA A 98 7.28 4.33 2.66
CA ALA A 98 6.32 4.79 3.66
C ALA A 98 5.16 5.55 3.01
N GLN A 99 5.46 6.48 2.10
CA GLN A 99 4.47 7.25 1.36
C GLN A 99 3.62 6.35 0.45
N ALA A 100 4.23 5.37 -0.24
CA ALA A 100 3.51 4.43 -1.08
C ALA A 100 2.52 3.59 -0.24
N ASN A 101 2.95 3.08 0.91
CA ASN A 101 2.08 2.32 1.83
C ASN A 101 0.95 3.19 2.39
N GLU A 102 1.22 4.45 2.71
CA GLU A 102 0.19 5.41 3.13
C GLU A 102 -0.86 5.61 2.04
N VAL A 103 -0.44 5.86 0.80
CA VAL A 103 -1.34 6.02 -0.35
C VAL A 103 -2.20 4.77 -0.57
N VAL A 104 -1.61 3.57 -0.53
CA VAL A 104 -2.35 2.32 -0.66
C VAL A 104 -3.36 2.13 0.47
N THR A 105 -2.99 2.47 1.70
CA THR A 105 -3.87 2.38 2.86
C THR A 105 -5.04 3.36 2.74
N MET A 106 -4.76 4.61 2.37
CA MET A 106 -5.78 5.63 2.14
C MET A 106 -6.74 5.23 1.02
N ALA A 107 -6.21 4.75 -0.11
CA ALA A 107 -7.02 4.30 -1.24
C ALA A 107 -7.91 3.10 -0.85
N SER A 108 -7.36 2.14 -0.10
CA SER A 108 -8.12 0.99 0.39
C SER A 108 -9.25 1.40 1.34
N LYS A 109 -8.98 2.36 2.23
CA LYS A 109 -9.99 2.91 3.13
C LYS A 109 -11.10 3.64 2.36
N GLN A 110 -10.74 4.50 1.41
CA GLN A 110 -11.70 5.20 0.56
C GLN A 110 -12.55 4.23 -0.25
N ALA A 111 -11.94 3.19 -0.82
CA ALA A 111 -12.68 2.15 -1.55
C ALA A 111 -13.68 1.43 -0.65
N GLN A 112 -13.30 1.10 0.60
CA GLN A 112 -14.21 0.50 1.56
C GLN A 112 -15.37 1.44 1.91
N GLU A 113 -15.08 2.72 2.18
CA GLU A 113 -16.11 3.73 2.47
C GLU A 113 -17.10 3.87 1.30
N ILE A 114 -16.62 3.87 0.05
CA ILE A 114 -17.48 3.91 -1.14
C ILE A 114 -18.37 2.66 -1.21
N LEU A 115 -17.82 1.48 -0.97
CA LEU A 115 -18.58 0.22 -1.01
C LEU A 115 -19.64 0.17 0.09
N ASP A 116 -19.29 0.61 1.30
CA ASP A 116 -20.21 0.65 2.44
C ASP A 116 -21.37 1.61 2.16
N ASN A 117 -21.05 2.83 1.69
CA ASN A 117 -22.06 3.82 1.32
C ASN A 117 -22.97 3.33 0.18
N ALA A 118 -22.39 2.76 -0.88
CA ALA A 118 -23.16 2.20 -1.98
C ALA A 118 -24.10 1.07 -1.53
N THR A 119 -23.64 0.24 -0.57
CA THR A 119 -24.46 -0.84 0.00
C THR A 119 -25.61 -0.29 0.84
N ILE A 120 -25.36 0.76 1.64
CA ILE A 120 -26.39 1.44 2.42
C ILE A 120 -27.44 2.05 1.48
N GLU A 121 -27.01 2.83 0.48
CA GLU A 121 -27.90 3.46 -0.50
C GLU A 121 -28.72 2.43 -1.28
N ALA A 122 -28.10 1.32 -1.71
CA ALA A 122 -28.81 0.25 -2.42
C ALA A 122 -29.89 -0.40 -1.54
N ASN A 123 -29.60 -0.64 -0.26
CA ASN A 123 -30.57 -1.19 0.67
C ASN A 123 -31.70 -0.21 0.97
N GLU A 124 -31.38 1.07 1.11
CA GLU A 124 -32.37 2.12 1.34
C GLU A 124 -33.30 2.26 0.13
N LEU A 125 -32.75 2.35 -1.08
CA LEU A 125 -33.53 2.40 -2.32
C LEU A 125 -34.43 1.16 -2.46
N LYS A 126 -33.91 -0.03 -2.15
CA LYS A 126 -34.70 -1.27 -2.15
C LYS A 126 -35.85 -1.19 -1.15
N SER A 127 -35.60 -0.71 0.06
CA SER A 127 -36.64 -0.56 1.09
C SER A 127 -37.72 0.43 0.65
N GLN A 128 -37.32 1.59 0.10
CA GLN A 128 -38.24 2.59 -0.43
C GLN A 128 -39.08 2.04 -1.59
N ALA A 129 -38.46 1.30 -2.52
CA ALA A 129 -39.15 0.67 -3.62
C ALA A 129 -40.14 -0.41 -3.17
N MET A 130 -39.78 -1.21 -2.15
CA MET A 130 -40.67 -2.19 -1.55
C MET A 130 -41.87 -1.53 -0.89
N GLN A 131 -41.65 -0.45 -0.12
CA GLN A 131 -42.74 0.29 0.52
C GLN A 131 -43.66 0.92 -0.52
N TYR A 132 -43.12 1.53 -1.58
CA TYR A 132 -43.91 2.08 -2.67
C TYR A 132 -44.76 1.02 -3.38
N MET A 133 -44.18 -0.17 -3.62
CA MET A 133 -44.92 -1.29 -4.19
C MET A 133 -46.04 -1.78 -3.26
N ASP A 134 -45.78 -1.86 -1.96
CA ASP A 134 -46.77 -2.24 -0.95
C ASP A 134 -47.94 -1.25 -0.93
N ASP A 135 -47.66 0.05 -0.89
CA ASP A 135 -48.68 1.11 -0.95
C ASP A 135 -49.53 1.01 -2.24
N MET A 136 -48.89 0.74 -3.38
CA MET A 136 -49.59 0.57 -4.66
C MET A 136 -50.46 -0.69 -4.66
N LEU A 137 -49.98 -1.80 -4.09
CA LEU A 137 -50.76 -3.03 -3.97
C LEU A 137 -51.95 -2.85 -3.03
N ALA A 138 -51.76 -2.18 -1.89
CA ALA A 138 -52.84 -1.84 -0.97
C ALA A 138 -53.87 -0.92 -1.63
N HIS A 139 -53.44 0.03 -2.47
CA HIS A 139 -54.36 0.87 -3.23
C HIS A 139 -55.15 0.05 -4.26
N LEU A 140 -54.51 -0.86 -4.98
CA LEU A 140 -55.17 -1.77 -5.91
C LEU A 140 -56.17 -2.70 -5.21
N GLU A 141 -55.82 -3.23 -4.04
CA GLU A 141 -56.72 -4.06 -3.21
C GLU A 141 -57.99 -3.28 -2.83
N ASN A 142 -57.85 -2.02 -2.42
CA ASN A 142 -58.98 -1.15 -2.10
C ASN A 142 -59.88 -0.90 -3.32
N ILE A 143 -59.29 -0.65 -4.51
CA ILE A 143 -60.05 -0.47 -5.75
C ILE A 143 -60.84 -1.74 -6.09
N ILE A 144 -60.20 -2.91 -6.03
CA ILE A 144 -60.85 -4.19 -6.33
C ILE A 144 -61.99 -4.46 -5.35
N SER A 145 -61.76 -4.22 -4.06
CA SER A 145 -62.76 -4.40 -3.01
C SER A 145 -63.97 -3.49 -3.23
N ALA A 146 -63.73 -2.20 -3.49
CA ALA A 146 -64.79 -1.22 -3.78
C ALA A 146 -65.56 -1.58 -5.07
N SER A 147 -64.86 -1.98 -6.13
CA SER A 147 -65.48 -2.40 -7.39
C SER A 147 -66.34 -3.65 -7.22
N THR A 148 -65.88 -4.62 -6.41
CA THR A 148 -66.63 -5.84 -6.10
C THR A 148 -67.89 -5.51 -5.31
N GLN A 149 -67.78 -4.67 -4.28
CA GLN A 149 -68.92 -4.22 -3.48
C GLN A 149 -69.95 -3.48 -4.34
N GLN A 150 -69.49 -2.59 -5.23
CA GLN A 150 -70.35 -1.87 -6.16
C GLN A 150 -71.07 -2.81 -7.12
N ALA A 151 -70.36 -3.81 -7.67
CA ALA A 151 -70.95 -4.80 -8.56
C ALA A 151 -72.04 -5.60 -7.83
N SER A 152 -71.77 -6.10 -6.61
CA SER A 152 -72.76 -6.81 -5.79
C SER A 152 -74.00 -5.96 -5.53
N SER A 153 -73.84 -4.69 -5.12
CA SER A 153 -74.96 -3.78 -4.88
C SER A 153 -75.80 -3.52 -6.15
N ASN A 154 -75.14 -3.39 -7.30
CA ASN A 154 -75.82 -3.25 -8.59
C ASN A 154 -76.63 -4.52 -8.93
N TYR A 155 -76.07 -5.71 -8.70
CA TYR A 155 -76.78 -6.98 -8.92
C TYR A 155 -77.96 -7.17 -7.97
N ASP A 156 -77.81 -6.85 -6.68
CA ASP A 156 -78.89 -6.90 -5.71
C ASP A 156 -80.05 -5.97 -6.13
N THR A 157 -79.72 -4.77 -6.63
CA THR A 157 -80.70 -3.82 -7.16
C THR A 157 -81.40 -4.39 -8.40
N LEU A 158 -80.66 -4.98 -9.33
CA LEU A 158 -81.22 -5.62 -10.52
C LEU A 158 -82.16 -6.77 -10.16
N ILE A 159 -81.75 -7.65 -9.23
CA ILE A 159 -82.56 -8.75 -8.73
C ILE A 159 -83.84 -8.21 -8.07
N GLY A 160 -83.72 -7.14 -7.27
CA GLY A 160 -84.87 -6.44 -6.68
C GLY A 160 -85.86 -5.96 -7.73
N ASN A 161 -85.37 -5.28 -8.77
CA ASN A 161 -86.21 -4.80 -9.89
C ASN A 161 -86.89 -5.96 -10.64
N LEU A 162 -86.16 -7.05 -10.91
CA LEU A 162 -86.72 -8.22 -11.60
C LEU A 162 -87.80 -8.93 -10.76
N ASN A 163 -87.61 -9.04 -9.45
CA ASN A 163 -88.63 -9.56 -8.54
C ASN A 163 -89.87 -8.65 -8.50
N GLN A 164 -89.69 -7.33 -8.47
CA GLN A 164 -90.80 -6.39 -8.55
C GLN A 164 -91.59 -6.56 -9.86
N TYR A 165 -90.92 -6.70 -11.00
CA TYR A 165 -91.59 -6.98 -12.27
C TYR A 165 -92.35 -8.30 -12.25
N ARG A 166 -91.78 -9.36 -11.66
CA ARG A 166 -92.46 -10.64 -11.49
C ARG A 166 -93.73 -10.50 -10.65
N ASP A 167 -93.66 -9.77 -9.55
CA ASP A 167 -94.80 -9.56 -8.64
C ASP A 167 -95.91 -8.75 -9.32
N ILE A 168 -95.56 -7.72 -10.11
CA ILE A 168 -96.52 -6.99 -10.97
C ILE A 168 -97.18 -7.93 -11.99
N ILE A 169 -96.39 -8.77 -12.67
CA ILE A 169 -96.93 -9.74 -13.63
C ILE A 169 -97.88 -10.73 -12.93
N GLN A 170 -97.54 -11.20 -11.73
CA GLN A 170 -98.42 -12.07 -10.95
C GLN A 170 -99.73 -11.37 -10.56
N SER A 171 -99.66 -10.12 -10.10
CA SER A 171 -100.84 -9.29 -9.80
C SER A 171 -101.73 -9.13 -11.03
N ASN A 172 -101.15 -8.72 -12.17
CA ASN A 172 -101.89 -8.56 -13.42
C ASN A 172 -102.53 -9.88 -13.87
N ARG A 173 -101.84 -11.02 -13.69
CA ARG A 173 -102.40 -12.34 -14.01
C ARG A 173 -103.58 -12.70 -13.12
N SER A 174 -103.54 -12.41 -11.82
CA SER A 174 -104.67 -12.65 -10.91
C SER A 174 -105.87 -11.74 -11.22
N GLU A 175 -105.64 -10.51 -11.66
CA GLU A 175 -106.73 -9.61 -12.07
C GLU A 175 -107.42 -10.04 -13.37
N LEU A 176 -106.68 -10.62 -14.31
CA LEU A 176 -107.22 -11.11 -15.60
C LEU A 176 -107.97 -12.44 -15.49
N HIS A 177 -107.68 -13.24 -14.46
CA HIS A 177 -108.42 -14.44 -14.11
C HIS A 177 -109.00 -14.26 -12.69
N PRO A 178 -110.03 -13.41 -12.52
CA PRO A 178 -110.76 -13.39 -11.27
C PRO A 178 -111.30 -14.79 -11.04
N VAL A 179 -111.07 -15.33 -9.85
CA VAL A 179 -111.60 -16.62 -9.46
C VAL A 179 -113.13 -16.49 -9.48
N ASP A 180 -113.77 -17.00 -10.53
CA ASP A 180 -115.21 -17.26 -10.52
C ASP A 180 -115.45 -18.46 -9.60
N GLU A 181 -115.57 -18.21 -8.30
CA GLU A 181 -116.14 -19.14 -7.33
C GLU A 181 -117.35 -18.49 -6.63
N ASP A 182 -118.32 -18.07 -7.44
CA ASP A 182 -119.74 -18.03 -7.07
C ASP A 182 -120.49 -19.03 -7.95
N LEU A 183 -120.28 -20.32 -7.74
CA LEU A 183 -121.25 -21.35 -8.08
C LEU A 183 -121.28 -22.42 -6.99
N GLU A 184 -122.18 -22.21 -6.02
CA GLU A 184 -122.72 -23.25 -5.18
C GLU A 184 -123.26 -24.42 -6.03
N GLY A 185 -122.94 -25.64 -5.61
CA GLY A 185 -124.01 -26.61 -5.38
C GLY A 185 -124.09 -27.82 -6.30
N ILE A 186 -124.16 -28.96 -5.59
CA ILE A 186 -124.95 -30.17 -5.87
C ILE A 186 -124.15 -31.37 -6.44
N ASP A 187 -123.55 -32.08 -5.48
CA ASP A 187 -124.03 -33.38 -4.98
C ASP A 187 -123.49 -34.69 -5.56
N ASN A 188 -122.83 -35.38 -4.62
CA ASN A 188 -122.91 -36.79 -4.26
C ASN A 188 -122.34 -37.90 -5.14
N ALA A 189 -121.55 -38.69 -4.40
CA ALA A 189 -121.55 -40.15 -4.27
C ALA A 189 -120.41 -40.86 -4.99
N ASP A 190 -119.67 -41.79 -4.40
CA ASP A 190 -119.63 -42.38 -3.05
C ASP A 190 -118.50 -43.45 -3.13
N LYS A 191 -117.80 -43.69 -2.02
CA LYS A 191 -116.99 -44.90 -1.70
C LYS A 191 -115.75 -45.21 -2.54
N ALA A 192 -114.68 -45.78 -2.00
CA ALA A 192 -114.27 -46.16 -0.65
C ALA A 192 -112.80 -46.64 -0.73
N SER A 193 -112.11 -46.61 0.41
CA SER A 193 -111.01 -47.51 0.84
C SER A 193 -109.77 -47.59 -0.07
N ASP A 194 -108.54 -47.48 0.45
CA ASP A 194 -108.07 -48.17 1.64
C ASP A 194 -106.79 -47.51 2.14
N ASP A 195 -106.69 -47.45 3.46
CA ASP A 195 -105.47 -47.14 4.20
C ASP A 195 -104.39 -48.21 3.98
N LEU A 196 -103.20 -47.89 4.52
CA LEU A 196 -102.26 -48.81 5.17
C LEU A 196 -100.97 -49.21 4.41
N ASN A 197 -99.90 -48.47 4.71
CA ASN A 197 -98.73 -48.89 5.52
C ASN A 197 -97.77 -50.01 5.01
N VAL A 198 -96.52 -49.86 5.50
CA VAL A 198 -95.41 -50.82 5.59
C VAL A 198 -94.65 -51.03 4.27
N MET A 199 -93.37 -50.65 4.14
CA MET A 199 -92.23 -50.95 5.01
C MET A 199 -91.09 -49.94 4.80
#